data_AF-A0A848DAL3-F1
#
_entry.id   AF-A0A848DAL3-F1
#
_cell.length_a   1.000
_cell.length_b   1.000
_cell.length_c   1.000
_cell.angle_alpha   90.00
_cell.angle_beta   90.00
_cell.angle_gamma   90.00
#
_symmetry.space_group_name_H-M   'P 1'
#
loop_
_entity.id
_entity.type
_entity.pdbx_description
1 polymer ?
#
loop_
_entity_poly.entity_id
_entity_poly.type
_entity_poly.pdbx_seq_one_letter_code
_entity_poly.pdbx_strand_id
1 'polypeptide(L)'
;MKKFGINEEDCENLMRFKKADAQIKITIAIGNILKIENLSLKKANSDADYNQVDKRRVNSYQEVWGFDEAIAIGLKLFTGELNPESHPEFIRERELRDKRRMFLDELPEDIRAKILSFFRDNRIIVVNDILKGRGGLSADWMLVTRYNKQDQTTTWIFKDINTAMNFFGGGDVRISPRGSLYIGKITMQRKGGTPDPTKLQFEIKPCELFKLEADDGS
;
A
#
# COMPACT_ATOMS: atom_id res chain seq x y z
N MET A 1 1.95 -9.22 30.04
CA MET A 1 0.98 -9.60 28.98
C MET A 1 -0.41 -9.88 29.55
N LYS A 2 -0.63 -10.87 30.42
CA LYS A 2 -1.94 -11.04 31.14
C LYS A 2 -2.42 -9.81 31.95
N LYS A 3 -1.50 -8.94 32.39
CA LYS A 3 -1.80 -7.76 33.22
C LYS A 3 -2.58 -6.64 32.51
N PHE A 4 -2.70 -6.68 31.17
CA PHE A 4 -3.42 -5.68 30.38
C PHE A 4 -4.60 -6.27 29.58
N GLY A 5 -4.95 -7.55 29.79
CA GLY A 5 -6.07 -8.18 29.07
C GLY A 5 -5.84 -8.40 27.57
N ILE A 6 -4.63 -8.14 27.05
CA ILE A 6 -4.25 -8.34 25.65
C ILE A 6 -3.57 -9.70 25.53
N ASN A 7 -4.14 -10.58 24.70
CA ASN A 7 -3.54 -11.88 24.40
C ASN A 7 -2.50 -11.77 23.27
N GLU A 8 -1.81 -12.87 22.95
CA GLU A 8 -0.74 -12.86 21.93
C GLU A 8 -1.29 -12.59 20.52
N GLU A 9 -2.46 -13.13 20.21
CA GLU A 9 -3.18 -12.93 18.94
C GLU A 9 -3.59 -11.46 18.73
N ASP A 10 -4.05 -10.77 19.78
CA ASP A 10 -4.37 -9.35 19.74
C ASP A 10 -3.13 -8.50 19.41
N CYS A 11 -1.98 -8.88 19.96
CA CYS A 11 -0.71 -8.19 19.70
C CYS A 11 -0.24 -8.39 18.26
N GLU A 12 -0.32 -9.62 17.76
CA GLU A 12 -0.01 -9.93 16.36
C GLU A 12 -0.93 -9.17 15.39
N ASN A 13 -2.22 -9.11 15.69
CA ASN A 13 -3.19 -8.35 14.89
C ASN A 13 -2.91 -6.85 14.91
N LEU A 14 -2.58 -6.27 16.06
CA LEU A 14 -2.17 -4.86 16.18
C LEU A 14 -0.91 -4.56 15.35
N MET A 15 0.07 -5.46 15.38
CA MET A 15 1.32 -5.29 14.64
C MET A 15 1.13 -5.52 13.12
N ARG A 16 0.24 -6.45 12.73
CA ARG A 16 -0.06 -6.76 11.33
C ARG A 16 -0.56 -5.53 10.59
N PHE A 17 -1.41 -4.72 11.21
CA PHE A 17 -2.05 -3.55 10.60
C PHE A 17 -1.48 -2.19 11.04
N LYS A 18 -0.37 -2.17 11.78
CA LYS A 18 0.29 -0.94 12.21
C LYS A 18 0.70 -0.08 11.00
N LYS A 19 0.32 1.20 11.04
CA LYS A 19 0.73 2.21 10.05
C LYS A 19 1.35 3.46 10.67
N ALA A 20 1.15 3.65 11.97
CA ALA A 20 1.78 4.72 12.72
C ALA A 20 3.29 4.50 12.82
N ASP A 21 4.06 5.51 12.44
CA ASP A 21 5.51 5.59 12.65
C ASP A 21 5.81 6.26 14.00
N ALA A 22 4.98 7.21 14.43
CA ALA A 22 5.04 7.86 15.74
C ALA A 22 3.65 7.95 16.38
N GLN A 23 3.60 7.93 17.71
CA GLN A 23 2.37 8.14 18.49
C GLN A 23 2.55 9.36 19.38
N ILE A 24 1.65 10.34 19.24
CA ILE A 24 1.68 11.59 20.00
C ILE A 24 0.63 11.50 21.10
N LYS A 25 1.08 11.64 22.35
CA LYS A 25 0.23 11.64 23.55
C LYS A 25 0.07 13.07 24.07
N ILE A 26 -1.12 13.64 23.96
CA ILE A 26 -1.44 14.98 24.48
C ILE A 26 -2.28 14.80 25.75
N THR A 27 -1.76 15.28 26.88
CA THR A 27 -2.48 15.31 28.16
C THR A 27 -2.87 16.75 28.45
N ILE A 28 -4.17 17.04 28.54
CA ILE A 28 -4.68 18.37 28.87
C ILE A 28 -4.90 18.40 30.39
N ALA A 29 -4.36 19.40 31.08
CA ALA A 29 -4.46 19.51 32.54
C ALA A 29 -5.83 20.05 33.01
N ILE A 30 -6.67 20.52 32.09
CA ILE A 30 -8.04 20.96 32.36
C ILE A 30 -8.98 19.78 32.06
N GLY A 31 -9.28 19.02 33.12
CA GLY A 31 -9.92 17.70 33.03
C GLY A 31 -8.89 16.67 32.56
N ASN A 32 -8.75 15.54 33.25
CA ASN A 32 -7.79 14.46 32.95
C ASN A 32 -8.10 13.72 31.62
N ILE A 33 -8.35 14.47 30.54
CA ILE A 33 -8.66 13.97 29.22
C ILE A 33 -7.32 13.64 28.53
N LEU A 34 -7.21 12.38 28.17
CA LEU A 34 -6.08 11.86 27.40
C LEU A 34 -6.47 11.76 25.94
N LYS A 35 -5.72 12.44 25.06
CA LYS A 35 -5.87 12.34 23.62
C LYS A 35 -4.61 11.73 23.00
N ILE A 36 -4.79 10.69 22.18
CA ILE A 36 -3.72 9.98 21.48
C ILE A 36 -3.98 10.11 19.98
N GLU A 37 -2.95 10.52 19.24
CA GLU A 37 -3.00 10.70 17.79
C GLU A 37 -1.82 9.96 17.16
N ASN A 38 -2.09 9.14 16.16
CA ASN A 38 -1.09 8.32 15.48
C ASN A 38 -0.65 8.97 14.15
N LEU A 39 0.65 9.06 13.94
CA LEU A 39 1.25 9.72 12.79
C LEU A 39 1.97 8.73 11.87
N SER A 40 1.61 8.70 10.59
CA SER A 40 2.45 8.08 9.56
C SER A 40 3.40 9.11 8.94
N LEU A 41 4.67 8.75 8.81
CA LEU A 41 5.76 9.59 8.34
C LEU A 41 6.24 9.09 6.97
N LYS A 42 6.31 9.99 5.99
CA LYS A 42 6.91 9.71 4.68
C LYS A 42 7.97 10.76 4.37
N LYS A 43 9.21 10.30 4.22
CA LYS A 43 10.33 11.12 3.75
C LYS A 43 10.55 10.86 2.27
N ALA A 44 10.63 11.92 1.48
CA ALA A 44 10.95 11.85 0.06
C ALA A 44 11.95 12.95 -0.33
N ASN A 45 12.65 12.71 -1.43
CA ASN A 45 13.50 13.72 -2.05
C ASN A 45 12.78 14.27 -3.28
N SER A 46 13.06 15.53 -3.61
CA SER A 46 12.51 16.19 -4.82
C SER A 46 12.75 15.41 -6.13
N ASP A 47 13.79 14.56 -6.20
CA ASP A 47 14.18 13.78 -7.37
C ASP A 47 13.94 12.26 -7.23
N ALA A 48 13.45 11.78 -6.09
CA ALA A 48 13.18 10.37 -5.83
C ALA A 48 12.00 10.24 -4.87
N ASP A 49 10.81 10.02 -5.44
CA ASP A 49 9.52 10.11 -4.75
C ASP A 49 8.68 8.85 -4.96
N TYR A 50 9.21 7.68 -4.60
CA TYR A 50 8.42 6.45 -4.48
C TYR A 50 8.67 5.83 -3.12
N ASN A 51 7.60 5.72 -2.32
CA ASN A 51 7.67 5.20 -0.97
C ASN A 51 6.77 3.98 -0.81
N GLN A 52 7.35 2.92 -0.26
CA GLN A 52 6.59 1.74 0.16
C GLN A 52 5.59 2.13 1.27
N VAL A 53 4.33 1.72 1.12
CA VAL A 53 3.27 1.90 2.13
C VAL A 53 2.79 0.58 2.73
N ASP A 54 2.81 -0.50 1.96
CA ASP A 54 2.51 -1.84 2.44
C ASP A 54 3.26 -2.88 1.61
N LYS A 55 3.58 -4.02 2.22
CA LYS A 55 4.23 -5.14 1.55
C LYS A 55 4.05 -6.43 2.34
N ARG A 56 3.41 -7.44 1.73
CA ARG A 56 3.21 -8.78 2.32
C ARG A 56 3.23 -9.85 1.22
N ARG A 57 3.16 -11.11 1.61
CA ARG A 57 2.92 -12.23 0.67
C ARG A 57 1.48 -12.19 0.18
N VAL A 58 1.21 -12.79 -0.97
CA VAL A 58 -0.14 -12.83 -1.55
C VAL A 58 -1.15 -13.48 -0.60
N ASN A 59 -0.78 -14.59 0.04
CA ASN A 59 -1.66 -15.27 1.02
C ASN A 59 -2.07 -14.34 2.17
N SER A 60 -1.16 -13.48 2.65
CA SER A 60 -1.48 -12.55 3.73
C SER A 60 -2.54 -11.52 3.33
N TYR A 61 -2.62 -11.16 2.04
CA TYR A 61 -3.70 -10.31 1.53
C TYR A 61 -4.96 -11.12 1.22
N GLN A 62 -4.81 -12.36 0.77
CA GLN A 62 -5.94 -13.26 0.53
C GLN A 62 -6.74 -13.51 1.81
N GLU A 63 -6.05 -13.76 2.92
CA GLU A 63 -6.67 -13.89 4.24
C GLU A 63 -7.43 -12.63 4.68
N VAL A 64 -6.92 -11.44 4.34
CA VAL A 64 -7.46 -10.16 4.84
C VAL A 64 -8.58 -9.64 3.96
N TRP A 65 -8.48 -9.83 2.65
CA TRP A 65 -9.44 -9.28 1.68
C TRP A 65 -10.34 -10.33 1.04
N GLY A 66 -10.10 -11.63 1.29
CA GLY A 66 -11.01 -12.71 0.91
C GLY A 66 -11.17 -12.93 -0.59
N PHE A 67 -10.17 -12.58 -1.42
CA PHE A 67 -10.24 -12.87 -2.85
C PHE A 67 -10.09 -14.38 -3.14
N ASP A 68 -10.67 -14.83 -4.26
CA ASP A 68 -10.68 -16.23 -4.65
C ASP A 68 -9.28 -16.78 -4.99
N GLU A 69 -9.15 -18.11 -5.05
CA GLU A 69 -7.86 -18.74 -5.35
C GLU A 69 -7.35 -18.42 -6.76
N ALA A 70 -8.24 -18.12 -7.71
CA ALA A 70 -7.85 -17.73 -9.07
C ALA A 70 -7.09 -16.39 -9.07
N ILE A 71 -7.58 -15.41 -8.31
CA ILE A 71 -6.88 -14.14 -8.07
C ILE A 71 -5.57 -14.40 -7.32
N ALA A 72 -5.57 -15.26 -6.30
CA ALA A 72 -4.37 -15.59 -5.54
C ALA A 72 -3.26 -16.19 -6.41
N ILE A 73 -3.59 -17.18 -7.26
CA ILE A 73 -2.64 -17.79 -8.20
C ILE A 73 -2.13 -16.72 -9.19
N GLY A 74 -3.03 -15.92 -9.78
CA GLY A 74 -2.65 -14.85 -10.70
C GLY A 74 -1.69 -13.84 -10.06
N LEU A 75 -1.94 -13.45 -8.81
CA LEU A 75 -1.06 -12.54 -8.07
C LEU A 75 0.27 -13.20 -7.66
N LYS A 76 0.28 -14.50 -7.32
CA LYS A 76 1.51 -15.25 -7.01
C LYS A 76 2.41 -15.41 -8.24
N LEU A 77 1.82 -15.67 -9.42
CA LEU A 77 2.53 -15.64 -10.69
C LEU A 77 3.05 -14.23 -10.99
N PHE A 78 2.26 -13.19 -10.67
CA PHE A 78 2.66 -11.80 -10.87
C PHE A 78 3.88 -11.39 -10.03
N THR A 79 3.93 -11.83 -8.79
CA THR A 79 5.04 -11.53 -7.88
C THR A 79 6.22 -12.49 -8.02
N GLY A 80 6.01 -13.64 -8.67
CA GLY A 80 6.98 -14.74 -8.74
C GLY A 80 7.06 -15.58 -7.46
N GLU A 81 6.02 -15.54 -6.60
CA GLU A 81 5.84 -16.57 -5.56
C GLU A 81 5.60 -17.96 -6.18
N LEU A 82 4.95 -18.00 -7.34
CA LEU A 82 4.85 -19.18 -8.20
C LEU A 82 5.68 -18.97 -9.46
N ASN A 83 6.40 -20.02 -9.87
CA ASN A 83 7.16 -20.02 -11.12
C ASN A 83 6.18 -20.22 -12.30
N PRO A 84 6.19 -19.35 -13.32
CA PRO A 84 5.35 -19.55 -14.50
C PRO A 84 5.56 -20.91 -15.19
N GLU A 85 6.78 -21.47 -15.18
CA GLU A 85 7.08 -22.76 -15.83
C GLU A 85 6.29 -23.94 -15.23
N SER A 86 5.88 -23.86 -13.96
CA SER A 86 5.02 -24.87 -13.33
C SER A 86 3.53 -24.66 -13.59
N HIS A 87 3.17 -23.62 -14.35
CA HIS A 87 1.79 -23.21 -14.68
C HIS A 87 1.62 -22.96 -16.19
N PRO A 88 1.87 -23.96 -17.05
CA PRO A 88 1.82 -23.79 -18.51
C PRO A 88 0.46 -23.33 -19.03
N GLU A 89 -0.62 -23.63 -18.31
CA GLU A 89 -1.99 -23.19 -18.60
C GLU A 89 -2.17 -21.66 -18.61
N PHE A 90 -1.29 -20.93 -17.90
CA PHE A 90 -1.27 -19.46 -17.88
C PHE A 90 -0.37 -18.86 -18.97
N ILE A 91 0.67 -19.57 -19.42
CA ILE A 91 1.65 -19.07 -20.41
C ILE A 91 1.06 -19.04 -21.82
N ARG A 92 0.27 -20.06 -22.20
CA ARG A 92 -0.36 -20.18 -23.54
C ARG A 92 0.61 -19.90 -24.69
N GLU A 93 1.79 -20.53 -24.65
CA GLU A 93 2.85 -20.44 -25.68
C GLU A 93 3.48 -19.04 -25.87
N ARG A 94 3.29 -18.12 -24.93
CA ARG A 94 3.90 -16.77 -24.99
C ARG A 94 5.31 -16.75 -24.41
N GLU A 95 6.20 -15.98 -25.02
CA GLU A 95 7.47 -15.62 -24.39
C GLU A 95 7.23 -14.57 -23.29
N LEU A 96 7.69 -14.89 -22.07
CA LEU A 96 7.57 -13.99 -20.91
C LEU A 96 8.70 -12.97 -20.89
N ARG A 97 8.39 -11.71 -20.55
CA ARG A 97 9.41 -10.67 -20.35
C ARG A 97 10.38 -10.97 -19.22
N ASP A 98 9.96 -11.71 -18.19
CA ASP A 98 10.80 -12.16 -17.08
C ASP A 98 10.41 -13.60 -16.71
N LYS A 99 11.31 -14.57 -16.90
CA LYS A 99 11.00 -15.99 -16.65
C LYS A 99 10.60 -16.31 -15.21
N ARG A 100 10.88 -15.41 -14.26
CA ARG A 100 10.60 -15.64 -12.82
C ARG A 100 9.16 -15.29 -12.43
N ARG A 101 8.38 -14.66 -13.32
CA ARG A 101 7.04 -14.15 -13.01
C ARG A 101 6.22 -13.90 -14.29
N MET A 102 4.97 -13.49 -14.12
CA MET A 102 4.20 -12.88 -15.20
C MET A 102 3.94 -11.41 -14.87
N PHE A 103 3.73 -10.59 -15.86
CA PHE A 103 3.14 -9.26 -15.68
C PHE A 103 1.61 -9.35 -15.83
N LEU A 104 0.85 -8.37 -15.32
CA LEU A 104 -0.63 -8.46 -15.33
C LEU A 104 -1.23 -8.44 -16.75
N ASP A 105 -0.57 -7.78 -17.69
CA ASP A 105 -0.91 -7.78 -19.12
C ASP A 105 -0.53 -9.10 -19.83
N GLU A 106 0.33 -9.93 -19.23
CA GLU A 106 0.65 -11.27 -19.72
C GLU A 106 -0.30 -12.35 -19.19
N LEU A 107 -1.00 -12.09 -18.08
CA LEU A 107 -1.97 -13.03 -17.53
C LEU A 107 -3.15 -13.27 -18.50
N PRO A 108 -3.79 -14.45 -18.44
CA PRO A 108 -5.05 -14.71 -19.13
C PRO A 108 -6.10 -13.63 -18.85
N GLU A 109 -6.88 -13.27 -19.88
CA GLU A 109 -7.86 -12.17 -19.81
C GLU A 109 -8.88 -12.37 -18.69
N ASP A 110 -9.36 -13.60 -18.48
CA ASP A 110 -10.32 -13.95 -17.45
C ASP A 110 -9.76 -13.69 -16.04
N ILE A 111 -8.50 -14.08 -15.79
CA ILE A 111 -7.80 -13.85 -14.52
C ILE A 111 -7.51 -12.36 -14.34
N ARG A 112 -7.02 -11.70 -15.38
CA ARG A 112 -6.78 -10.26 -15.40
C ARG A 112 -8.05 -9.47 -15.06
N ALA A 113 -9.17 -9.80 -15.69
CA ALA A 113 -10.45 -9.15 -15.46
C ALA A 113 -10.93 -9.36 -14.02
N LYS A 114 -10.78 -10.57 -13.46
CA LYS A 114 -11.08 -10.83 -12.04
C LYS A 114 -10.25 -9.97 -11.10
N ILE A 115 -8.94 -9.88 -11.31
CA ILE A 115 -8.04 -9.03 -10.51
C ILE A 115 -8.49 -7.57 -10.59
N LEU A 116 -8.75 -7.07 -11.80
CA LEU A 116 -9.18 -5.68 -12.01
C LEU A 116 -10.53 -5.38 -11.34
N SER A 117 -11.52 -6.26 -11.48
CA SER A 117 -12.82 -6.11 -10.82
C SER A 117 -12.65 -6.09 -9.32
N PHE A 118 -11.91 -7.06 -8.76
CA PHE A 118 -11.68 -7.15 -7.33
C PHE A 118 -11.13 -5.86 -6.74
N PHE A 119 -10.05 -5.30 -7.32
CA PHE A 119 -9.45 -4.06 -6.81
C PHE A 119 -10.32 -2.81 -7.06
N ARG A 120 -11.17 -2.83 -8.08
CA ARG A 120 -12.15 -1.76 -8.34
C ARG A 120 -13.27 -1.79 -7.30
N ASP A 121 -13.86 -2.96 -7.09
CA ASP A 121 -15.01 -3.17 -6.22
C ASP A 121 -14.62 -3.03 -4.73
N ASN A 122 -13.38 -3.41 -4.38
CA ASN A 122 -12.84 -3.36 -3.02
C ASN A 122 -11.84 -2.20 -2.82
N ARG A 123 -11.87 -1.17 -3.67
CA ARG A 123 -10.89 -0.07 -3.63
C ARG A 123 -10.79 0.58 -2.25
N ILE A 124 -11.94 0.87 -1.63
CA ILE A 124 -11.99 1.57 -0.33
C ILE A 124 -11.30 0.76 0.76
N ILE A 125 -11.60 -0.53 0.88
CA ILE A 125 -11.01 -1.38 1.92
C ILE A 125 -9.52 -1.62 1.67
N VAL A 126 -9.11 -1.81 0.41
CA VAL A 126 -7.69 -1.95 0.04
C VAL A 126 -6.91 -0.68 0.40
N VAL A 127 -7.39 0.50 -0.01
CA VAL A 127 -6.74 1.79 0.28
C VAL A 127 -6.67 2.04 1.79
N ASN A 128 -7.76 1.78 2.52
CA ASN A 128 -7.78 1.88 3.98
C ASN A 128 -6.70 1.00 4.61
N ASP A 129 -6.64 -0.28 4.25
CA ASP A 129 -5.72 -1.21 4.90
C ASP A 129 -4.25 -0.92 4.61
N ILE A 130 -3.92 -0.44 3.41
CA ILE A 130 -2.53 -0.17 3.03
C ILE A 130 -2.03 1.20 3.50
N LEU A 131 -2.90 2.20 3.68
CA LEU A 131 -2.51 3.54 4.12
C LEU A 131 -2.82 3.81 5.60
N LYS A 132 -4.06 3.57 6.04
CA LYS A 132 -4.52 3.85 7.40
C LYS A 132 -4.28 2.69 8.36
N GLY A 133 -4.51 1.46 7.89
CA GLY A 133 -4.48 0.27 8.74
C GLY A 133 -5.74 0.13 9.58
N ARG A 134 -5.66 -0.72 10.61
CA ARG A 134 -6.78 -1.08 11.50
C ARG A 134 -6.30 -1.13 12.96
N GLY A 135 -7.23 -0.98 13.90
CA GLY A 135 -6.97 -1.06 15.34
C GLY A 135 -6.29 0.19 15.92
N GLY A 136 -5.89 0.14 17.18
CA GLY A 136 -5.41 1.31 17.94
C GLY A 136 -4.08 1.92 17.45
N LEU A 137 -3.41 1.30 16.48
CA LEU A 137 -2.18 1.77 15.85
C LEU A 137 -2.38 2.15 14.36
N SER A 138 -3.64 2.33 13.93
CA SER A 138 -3.95 2.93 12.65
C SER A 138 -3.46 4.37 12.60
N ALA A 139 -3.02 4.84 11.43
CA ALA A 139 -2.63 6.23 11.25
C ALA A 139 -3.86 7.14 11.29
N ASP A 140 -3.80 8.22 12.07
CA ASP A 140 -4.80 9.29 12.08
C ASP A 140 -4.38 10.44 11.16
N TRP A 141 -3.06 10.59 10.96
CA TRP A 141 -2.46 11.65 10.17
C TRP A 141 -1.34 11.12 9.28
N MET A 142 -1.09 11.82 8.17
CA MET A 142 0.07 11.62 7.30
C MET A 142 0.90 12.90 7.24
N LEU A 143 2.16 12.81 7.66
CA LEU A 143 3.17 13.85 7.47
C LEU A 143 4.14 13.43 6.37
N VAL A 144 4.18 14.22 5.30
CA VAL A 144 5.18 14.06 4.25
C VAL A 144 6.22 15.15 4.39
N THR A 145 7.50 14.78 4.38
CA THR A 145 8.63 15.71 4.29
C THR A 145 9.32 15.55 2.94
N ARG A 146 9.57 16.67 2.27
CA ARG A 146 10.26 16.75 0.99
C ARG A 146 11.54 17.57 1.16
N TYR A 147 12.68 16.91 0.97
CA TYR A 147 13.97 17.59 0.90
C TYR A 147 14.19 18.18 -0.50
N ASN A 148 14.35 19.50 -0.54
CA ASN A 148 14.63 20.27 -1.74
C ASN A 148 16.15 20.40 -1.86
N LYS A 149 16.74 19.70 -2.83
CA LYS A 149 18.21 19.62 -2.97
C LYS A 149 18.84 20.94 -3.44
N GLN A 150 18.08 21.74 -4.19
CA GLN A 150 18.58 22.96 -4.83
C GLN A 150 18.85 24.09 -3.82
N ASP A 151 17.96 24.26 -2.86
CA ASP A 151 17.98 25.32 -1.85
C ASP A 151 18.34 24.81 -0.44
N GLN A 152 18.59 23.50 -0.31
CA GLN A 152 18.88 22.82 0.97
C GLN A 152 17.77 22.98 2.02
N THR A 153 16.51 23.14 1.58
CA THR A 153 15.37 23.28 2.49
C THR A 153 14.59 21.98 2.64
N THR A 154 13.80 21.88 3.71
CA THR A 154 12.81 20.82 3.87
C THR A 154 11.42 21.46 3.91
N THR A 155 10.58 21.07 2.95
CA THR A 155 9.16 21.41 2.96
C THR A 155 8.37 20.23 3.52
N TRP A 156 7.20 20.49 4.10
CA TRP A 156 6.36 19.45 4.67
C TRP A 156 4.89 19.73 4.39
N ILE A 157 4.09 18.66 4.38
CA ILE A 157 2.63 18.73 4.33
C ILE A 157 2.06 17.74 5.33
N PHE A 158 1.03 18.18 6.06
CA PHE A 158 0.36 17.42 7.10
C PHE A 158 -1.14 17.40 6.82
N LYS A 159 -1.70 16.20 6.64
CA LYS A 159 -3.13 16.01 6.37
C LYS A 159 -3.68 14.88 7.23
N ASP A 160 -4.98 14.97 7.53
CA ASP A 160 -5.68 13.84 8.14
C ASP A 160 -5.63 12.63 7.19
N ILE A 161 -5.67 11.43 7.77
CA ILE A 161 -5.52 10.20 7.00
C ILE A 161 -6.62 10.03 5.94
N ASN A 162 -7.83 10.54 6.18
CA ASN A 162 -8.93 10.39 5.23
C ASN A 162 -8.71 11.24 3.97
N THR A 163 -8.21 12.47 4.14
CA THR A 163 -7.77 13.31 3.02
C THR A 163 -6.66 12.62 2.21
N ALA A 164 -5.66 12.05 2.87
CA ALA A 164 -4.60 11.31 2.18
C ALA A 164 -5.14 10.07 1.44
N MET A 165 -6.03 9.29 2.06
CA MET A 165 -6.66 8.12 1.43
C MET A 165 -7.48 8.52 0.19
N ASN A 166 -8.29 9.57 0.29
CA ASN A 166 -9.08 10.06 -0.83
C ASN A 166 -8.18 10.54 -1.97
N PHE A 167 -7.10 11.26 -1.64
CA PHE A 167 -6.16 11.75 -2.62
C PHE A 167 -5.45 10.61 -3.37
N PHE A 168 -4.86 9.66 -2.65
CA PHE A 168 -4.09 8.56 -3.25
C PHE A 168 -4.98 7.48 -3.87
N GLY A 169 -6.12 7.17 -3.26
CA GLY A 169 -7.10 6.22 -3.78
C GLY A 169 -7.94 6.75 -4.93
N GLY A 170 -7.91 8.07 -5.19
CA GLY A 170 -8.62 8.70 -6.29
C GLY A 170 -8.05 8.34 -7.67
N GLY A 171 -8.95 8.08 -8.63
CA GLY A 171 -8.63 7.67 -10.00
C GLY A 171 -9.00 6.23 -10.32
N ASP A 172 -8.70 5.82 -11.56
CA ASP A 172 -9.08 4.50 -12.07
C ASP A 172 -8.19 3.37 -11.57
N VAL A 173 -8.78 2.17 -11.53
CA VAL A 173 -8.04 0.91 -11.35
C VAL A 173 -7.72 0.34 -12.74
N ARG A 174 -6.43 0.32 -13.11
CA ARG A 174 -5.98 -0.07 -14.46
C ARG A 174 -4.57 -0.64 -14.46
N ILE A 175 -4.25 -1.43 -15.48
CA ILE A 175 -2.88 -1.93 -15.67
C ILE A 175 -1.98 -0.80 -16.19
N SER A 176 -0.76 -0.74 -15.65
CA SER A 176 0.25 0.22 -16.11
C SER A 176 0.86 -0.21 -17.44
N PRO A 177 1.48 0.68 -18.22
CA PRO A 177 2.16 0.31 -19.47
C PRO A 177 3.25 -0.75 -19.31
N ARG A 178 3.76 -0.96 -18.09
CA ARG A 178 4.77 -1.96 -17.75
C ARG A 178 4.18 -3.19 -17.06
N GLY A 179 2.86 -3.36 -17.06
CA GLY A 179 2.21 -4.56 -16.53
C GLY A 179 2.10 -4.65 -15.00
N SER A 180 2.26 -3.54 -14.28
CA SER A 180 1.87 -3.41 -12.85
C SER A 180 0.41 -2.96 -12.75
N LEU A 181 -0.14 -2.80 -11.53
CA LEU A 181 -1.50 -2.27 -11.34
C LEU A 181 -1.45 -0.86 -10.74
N TYR A 182 -2.21 0.06 -11.31
CA TYR A 182 -2.57 1.31 -10.69
C TYR A 182 -3.91 1.17 -9.99
N ILE A 183 -3.98 1.62 -8.73
CA ILE A 183 -5.18 1.75 -7.93
C ILE A 183 -5.29 3.24 -7.58
N GLY A 184 -5.90 4.03 -8.47
CA GLY A 184 -5.78 5.48 -8.41
C GLY A 184 -4.33 5.91 -8.58
N LYS A 185 -3.78 6.62 -7.60
CA LYS A 185 -2.37 7.06 -7.56
C LYS A 185 -1.44 6.08 -6.83
N ILE A 186 -1.96 4.93 -6.39
CA ILE A 186 -1.18 3.88 -5.74
C ILE A 186 -0.71 2.88 -6.79
N THR A 187 0.57 2.51 -6.75
CA THR A 187 1.13 1.47 -7.61
C THR A 187 1.27 0.16 -6.83
N MET A 188 0.65 -0.90 -7.32
CA MET A 188 0.87 -2.26 -6.85
C MET A 188 1.83 -2.98 -7.80
N GLN A 189 2.92 -3.50 -7.25
CA GLN A 189 3.99 -4.15 -8.01
C GLN A 189 4.62 -5.31 -7.25
N ARG A 190 5.36 -6.16 -7.97
CA ARG A 190 6.32 -7.08 -7.34
C ARG A 190 7.38 -6.26 -6.62
N LYS A 191 7.75 -6.67 -5.40
CA LYS A 191 8.81 -6.01 -4.62
C LYS A 191 10.12 -5.89 -5.41
N GLY A 192 10.61 -7.02 -5.92
CA GLY A 192 11.96 -7.12 -6.47
C GLY A 192 13.05 -6.88 -5.42
N GLY A 193 14.32 -7.03 -5.83
CA GLY A 193 15.48 -6.83 -4.96
C GLY A 193 15.57 -7.82 -3.78
N THR A 194 16.48 -7.56 -2.85
CA THR A 194 16.70 -8.38 -1.65
C THR A 194 16.45 -7.57 -0.37
N PRO A 195 16.00 -8.20 0.73
CA PRO A 195 15.46 -9.56 0.83
C PRO A 195 13.98 -9.66 0.37
N ASP A 196 13.52 -10.89 0.11
CA ASP A 196 12.14 -11.25 -0.29
C ASP A 196 11.60 -10.57 -1.57
N PRO A 197 12.19 -10.86 -2.75
CA PRO A 197 11.79 -10.22 -4.02
C PRO A 197 10.35 -10.50 -4.45
N THR A 198 9.74 -11.56 -3.92
CA THR A 198 8.45 -12.10 -4.38
C THR A 198 7.25 -11.56 -3.59
N LYS A 199 7.44 -10.62 -2.66
CA LYS A 199 6.30 -9.99 -1.98
C LYS A 199 5.53 -9.08 -2.94
N LEU A 200 4.22 -8.98 -2.74
CA LEU A 200 3.39 -7.93 -3.34
C LEU A 200 3.63 -6.63 -2.57
N GLN A 201 3.88 -5.54 -3.27
CA GLN A 201 4.26 -4.25 -2.70
C GLN A 201 3.36 -3.14 -3.24
N PHE A 202 2.97 -2.23 -2.35
CA PHE A 202 2.25 -1.00 -2.67
C PHE A 202 3.14 0.21 -2.44
N GLU A 203 3.18 1.11 -3.41
CA GLU A 203 3.94 2.34 -3.38
C GLU A 203 3.07 3.55 -3.74
N ILE A 204 3.40 4.69 -3.14
CA ILE A 204 2.84 6.00 -3.49
C ILE A 204 3.97 6.97 -3.82
N LYS A 205 3.61 8.07 -4.46
CA LYS A 205 4.44 9.25 -4.61
C LYS A 205 4.03 10.29 -3.56
N PRO A 206 4.61 10.27 -2.34
CA PRO A 206 4.09 11.09 -1.26
C PRO A 206 4.20 12.60 -1.53
N CYS A 207 5.17 13.06 -2.34
CA CYS A 207 5.24 14.49 -2.69
C CYS A 207 4.07 14.96 -3.57
N GLU A 208 3.28 14.06 -4.16
CA GLU A 208 2.06 14.48 -4.86
C GLU A 208 1.02 15.09 -3.92
N LEU A 209 1.07 14.80 -2.61
CA LEU A 209 0.14 15.37 -1.65
C LEU A 209 0.24 16.90 -1.58
N PHE A 210 1.42 17.47 -1.88
CA PHE A 210 1.63 18.93 -1.97
C PHE A 210 0.79 19.61 -3.05
N LYS A 211 0.25 18.86 -4.02
CA LYS A 211 -0.66 19.42 -5.04
C LYS A 211 -1.96 19.94 -4.43
N LEU A 212 -2.40 19.39 -3.29
CA LEU A 212 -3.60 19.86 -2.59
C LEU A 212 -3.51 21.33 -2.16
N GLU A 213 -2.31 21.80 -1.80
CA GLU A 213 -2.10 23.20 -1.39
C GLU A 213 -2.03 24.15 -2.59
N ALA A 214 -1.80 23.63 -3.80
CA ALA A 214 -1.77 24.44 -5.02
C ALA A 214 -3.18 24.73 -5.55
N ASP A 215 -4.14 23.85 -5.27
CA ASP A 215 -5.55 23.97 -5.70
C ASP A 215 -6.38 24.86 -4.76
N ASP A 216 -5.96 25.07 -3.50
CA ASP A 216 -6.63 25.96 -2.54
C ASP A 216 -6.34 27.46 -2.80
N GLY A 217 -5.53 27.78 -3.82
CA GLY A 217 -5.13 29.13 -4.22
C GLY A 217 -5.70 29.61 -5.57
N SER A 218 -6.64 28.87 -6.18
CA SER A 218 -7.29 29.22 -7.45
C SER A 218 -8.78 29.54 -7.32
#